data_AF-A0A3B9YP36-F1
#
_entry.id   AF-A0A3B9YP36-F1
#
_cell.length_a   1.000
_cell.length_b   1.000
_cell.length_c   1.000
_cell.angle_alpha   90.00
_cell.angle_beta   90.00
_cell.angle_gamma   90.00
#
_symmetry.space_group_name_H-M   'P 1'
#
loop_
_entity.id
_entity.type
_entity.pdbx_description
1 polymer ?
#
loop_
_entity_poly.entity_id
_entity_poly.type
_entity_poly.pdbx_seq_one_letter_code
_entity_poly.pdbx_strand_id
1 'polypeptide(L)'
;MAKTGSHPVAQVLLGQPDLYEWRDYPEGGVWDRVSGFGYFYHAHPGASFVREHGHFHLFHAEAPDDRRALAAISVDNLGNPLGAFVANVWHVPLLGGGERALGTAYERFKIDLVYPCYALNLWLTALVHALRPTLLALHKEALAIAVEEEGVAQDRAVHALRFEALMAQDRAVHALRFEAL
;
A
#
# COMPACT_ATOMS: atom_id res chain seq x y z
N MET A 1 -11.49 2.36 -18.66
CA MET A 1 -11.69 3.04 -17.37
C MET A 1 -12.27 4.43 -17.58
N ALA A 2 -11.51 5.41 -18.09
CA ALA A 2 -11.99 6.80 -18.20
C ALA A 2 -13.30 7.02 -19.02
N LYS A 3 -13.49 6.33 -20.15
CA LYS A 3 -14.67 6.50 -21.02
C LYS A 3 -15.99 5.97 -20.41
N THR A 4 -15.92 5.15 -19.37
CA THR A 4 -17.11 4.56 -18.71
C THR A 4 -17.31 5.08 -17.29
N GLY A 5 -16.53 6.07 -16.84
CA GLY A 5 -16.55 6.57 -15.46
C GLY A 5 -16.05 5.58 -14.40
N SER A 6 -15.50 4.43 -14.82
CA SER A 6 -14.96 3.40 -13.92
C SER A 6 -13.50 3.72 -13.58
N HIS A 7 -13.17 3.64 -12.30
CA HIS A 7 -11.86 3.99 -11.74
C HIS A 7 -11.44 3.02 -10.62
N PRO A 8 -10.13 2.89 -10.29
CA PRO A 8 -9.62 1.88 -9.36
C PRO A 8 -10.38 1.76 -8.03
N VAL A 9 -10.65 2.88 -7.36
CA VAL A 9 -11.41 2.89 -6.09
C VAL A 9 -12.82 2.31 -6.26
N ALA A 10 -13.54 2.69 -7.32
CA ALA A 10 -14.86 2.11 -7.59
C ALA A 10 -14.79 0.60 -7.91
N GLN A 11 -13.69 0.13 -8.50
CA GLN A 11 -13.52 -1.29 -8.82
C GLN A 11 -13.17 -2.14 -7.60
N VAL A 12 -12.36 -1.63 -6.66
CA VAL A 12 -12.01 -2.39 -5.45
C VAL A 12 -13.19 -2.47 -4.46
N LEU A 13 -14.06 -1.45 -4.47
CA LEU A 13 -15.27 -1.40 -3.67
C LEU A 13 -16.49 -2.03 -4.36
N LEU A 14 -16.34 -2.55 -5.59
CA LEU A 14 -17.45 -3.13 -6.33
C LEU A 14 -18.03 -4.34 -5.59
N GLY A 15 -19.35 -4.33 -5.40
CA GLY A 15 -20.07 -5.41 -4.70
C GLY A 15 -19.92 -5.39 -3.17
N GLN A 16 -19.34 -4.33 -2.61
CA GLN A 16 -19.23 -4.13 -1.16
C GLN A 16 -20.45 -3.32 -0.67
N PRO A 17 -21.09 -3.74 0.44
CA PRO A 17 -22.36 -3.15 0.87
C PRO A 17 -22.21 -1.69 1.30
N ASP A 18 -21.17 -1.39 2.10
CA ASP A 18 -20.81 -0.04 2.53
C ASP A 18 -19.28 0.06 2.71
N LEU A 19 -18.77 1.29 2.65
CA LEU A 19 -17.39 1.62 3.02
C LEU A 19 -17.33 1.93 4.52
N TYR A 20 -16.67 1.05 5.27
CA TYR A 20 -16.33 1.23 6.67
C TYR A 20 -14.84 1.50 6.79
N GLU A 21 -14.49 2.52 7.56
CA GLU A 21 -13.09 2.87 7.82
C GLU A 21 -12.35 1.69 8.44
N TRP A 22 -11.06 1.59 8.11
CA TRP A 22 -10.14 0.53 8.58
C TRP A 22 -10.49 -0.90 8.14
N ARG A 23 -11.61 -1.12 7.46
CA ARG A 23 -11.96 -2.43 6.93
C ARG A 23 -11.22 -2.68 5.62
N ASP A 24 -10.72 -3.90 5.48
CA ASP A 24 -10.08 -4.38 4.25
C ASP A 24 -11.11 -4.64 3.15
N TYR A 25 -10.80 -4.15 1.96
CA TYR A 25 -11.58 -4.30 0.74
C TYR A 25 -10.75 -4.87 -0.42
N PRO A 26 -11.29 -5.83 -1.18
CA PRO A 26 -12.48 -6.62 -0.80
C PRO A 26 -12.23 -7.34 0.54
N GLU A 27 -13.30 -7.77 1.21
CA GLU A 27 -13.18 -8.47 2.50
C GLU A 27 -12.21 -9.66 2.40
N GLY A 28 -11.24 -9.71 3.32
CA GLY A 28 -10.17 -10.70 3.32
C GLY A 28 -9.00 -10.39 2.36
N GLY A 29 -9.10 -9.33 1.55
CA GLY A 29 -8.09 -8.93 0.58
C GLY A 29 -8.06 -9.82 -0.66
N VAL A 30 -7.11 -9.52 -1.55
CA VAL A 30 -6.82 -10.27 -2.77
C VAL A 30 -5.45 -10.91 -2.61
N TRP A 31 -5.34 -12.21 -2.86
CA TRP A 31 -4.07 -12.93 -2.84
C TRP A 31 -3.99 -13.89 -4.02
N ASP A 32 -3.01 -13.68 -4.88
CA ASP A 32 -2.66 -14.60 -5.95
C ASP A 32 -1.66 -15.63 -5.44
N ARG A 33 -2.13 -16.87 -5.27
CA ARG A 33 -1.34 -17.98 -4.74
C ARG A 33 -0.21 -18.42 -5.67
N VAL A 34 -0.30 -18.10 -6.96
CA VAL A 34 0.71 -18.50 -7.95
C VAL A 34 1.91 -17.55 -7.88
N SER A 35 1.65 -16.26 -7.80
CA SER A 35 2.72 -15.25 -7.69
C SER A 35 3.18 -15.00 -6.25
N GLY A 36 2.34 -15.34 -5.26
CA GLY A 36 2.57 -15.08 -3.84
C GLY A 36 2.22 -13.65 -3.42
N PHE A 37 1.79 -12.78 -4.35
CA PHE A 37 1.50 -11.38 -4.06
C PHE A 37 0.02 -11.12 -3.82
N GLY A 38 -0.25 -10.10 -3.03
CA GLY A 38 -1.61 -9.69 -2.73
C GLY A 38 -1.72 -8.23 -2.33
N TYR A 39 -2.96 -7.79 -2.20
CA TYR A 39 -3.28 -6.47 -1.66
C TYR A 39 -4.59 -6.48 -0.88
N PHE A 40 -4.78 -5.43 -0.09
CA PHE A 40 -6.09 -5.00 0.37
C PHE A 40 -6.16 -3.48 0.33
N TYR A 41 -7.37 -2.95 0.22
CA TYR A 41 -7.64 -1.53 0.25
C TYR A 41 -8.37 -1.16 1.53
N HIS A 42 -8.04 -0.06 2.17
CA HIS A 42 -8.92 0.53 3.18
C HIS A 42 -8.92 2.05 3.12
N ALA A 43 -9.95 2.65 3.68
CA ALA A 43 -10.12 4.09 3.85
C ALA A 43 -9.95 4.48 5.32
N HIS A 44 -9.49 5.71 5.55
CA HIS A 44 -9.35 6.31 6.88
C HIS A 44 -10.45 7.36 7.12
N PRO A 45 -10.79 7.67 8.39
CA PRO A 45 -11.66 8.79 8.71
C PRO A 45 -11.10 10.12 8.22
N GLY A 46 -11.98 10.90 7.60
CA GLY A 46 -11.72 12.30 7.23
C GLY A 46 -10.87 12.48 5.97
N ALA A 47 -10.93 13.68 5.40
CA ALA A 47 -9.98 14.07 4.38
C ALA A 47 -8.61 14.24 5.03
N SER A 48 -7.72 13.26 4.84
CA SER A 48 -6.29 13.40 5.16
C SER A 48 -5.72 14.67 4.53
N PHE A 49 -4.61 15.19 5.04
CA PHE A 49 -3.95 16.43 4.57
C PHE A 49 -3.65 16.45 3.06
N VAL A 50 -3.61 15.27 2.42
CA VAL A 50 -3.39 15.08 0.97
C VAL A 50 -4.68 14.81 0.17
N ARG A 51 -5.86 14.94 0.77
CA ARG A 51 -7.16 14.47 0.21
C ARG A 51 -7.15 12.98 -0.16
N GLU A 52 -6.46 12.18 0.64
CA GLU A 52 -6.51 10.72 0.53
C GLU A 52 -7.95 10.23 0.74
N HIS A 53 -8.37 9.33 -0.13
CA HIS A 53 -9.57 8.54 0.07
C HIS A 53 -9.23 7.23 0.79
N GLY A 54 -8.10 6.62 0.43
CA GLY A 54 -7.54 5.45 1.11
C GLY A 54 -6.31 4.95 0.38
N HIS A 55 -5.84 3.76 0.74
CA HIS A 55 -4.63 3.20 0.15
C HIS A 55 -4.71 1.70 -0.07
N PHE A 56 -3.92 1.24 -1.03
CA PHE A 56 -3.68 -0.18 -1.29
C PHE A 56 -2.45 -0.63 -0.51
N HIS A 57 -2.63 -1.50 0.48
CA HIS A 57 -1.52 -2.23 1.09
C HIS A 57 -1.11 -3.39 0.19
N LEU A 58 0.18 -3.55 -0.03
CA LEU A 58 0.77 -4.61 -0.83
C LEU A 58 1.51 -5.59 0.09
N PHE A 59 1.38 -6.89 -0.18
CA PHE A 59 2.06 -7.92 0.59
C PHE A 59 2.52 -9.08 -0.29
N HIS A 60 3.46 -9.85 0.26
CA HIS A 60 3.78 -11.20 -0.18
C HIS A 60 3.33 -12.19 0.90
N ALA A 61 2.89 -13.38 0.51
CA ALA A 61 2.54 -14.44 1.44
C ALA A 61 2.78 -15.82 0.81
N GLU A 62 3.37 -16.73 1.57
CA GLU A 62 3.54 -18.14 1.17
C GLU A 62 2.34 -19.00 1.60
N ALA A 63 1.60 -18.54 2.61
CA ALA A 63 0.41 -19.18 3.14
C ALA A 63 -0.64 -18.11 3.54
N PRO A 64 -1.93 -18.47 3.70
CA PRO A 64 -3.01 -17.52 3.99
C PRO A 64 -2.73 -16.57 5.16
N ASP A 65 -2.12 -17.08 6.23
CA ASP A 65 -1.85 -16.34 7.47
C ASP A 65 -0.41 -15.80 7.53
N ASP A 66 0.35 -15.89 6.44
CA ASP A 66 1.77 -15.52 6.38
C ASP A 66 2.04 -14.23 5.61
N ARG A 67 1.21 -13.21 5.83
CA ARG A 67 1.40 -11.92 5.16
C ARG A 67 2.71 -11.28 5.60
N ARG A 68 3.43 -10.73 4.62
CA ARG A 68 4.63 -9.91 4.80
C ARG A 68 4.45 -8.62 4.01
N ALA A 69 4.46 -7.49 4.70
CA ALA A 69 4.18 -6.20 4.10
C ALA A 69 5.30 -5.78 3.13
N LEU A 70 4.91 -5.19 2.01
CA LEU A 70 5.81 -4.57 1.03
C LEU A 70 5.78 -3.04 1.17
N ALA A 71 4.77 -2.41 0.60
CA ALA A 71 4.52 -0.98 0.68
C ALA A 71 3.02 -0.75 0.56
N ALA A 72 2.58 0.47 0.76
CA ALA A 72 1.23 0.92 0.51
C ALA A 72 1.24 2.12 -0.42
N ILE A 73 0.19 2.26 -1.23
CA ILE A 73 0.02 3.37 -2.18
C ILE A 73 -1.27 4.11 -1.85
N SER A 74 -1.11 5.36 -1.42
CA SER A 74 -2.20 6.31 -1.15
C SER A 74 -2.80 6.84 -2.44
N VAL A 75 -4.13 6.95 -2.47
CA VAL A 75 -4.87 7.41 -3.64
C VAL A 75 -6.00 8.38 -3.29
N ASP A 76 -6.34 9.24 -4.24
CA ASP A 76 -7.56 10.05 -4.20
C ASP A 76 -8.82 9.20 -4.46
N ASN A 77 -9.99 9.85 -4.48
CA ASN A 77 -11.28 9.20 -4.71
C ASN A 77 -11.42 8.55 -6.10
N LEU A 78 -10.57 8.93 -7.07
CA LEU A 78 -10.53 8.33 -8.39
C LEU A 78 -9.44 7.25 -8.49
N GLY A 79 -8.60 7.07 -7.49
CA GLY A 79 -7.48 6.13 -7.56
C GLY A 79 -6.20 6.74 -8.13
N ASN A 80 -6.09 8.07 -8.27
CA ASN A 80 -4.82 8.67 -8.65
C ASN A 80 -3.82 8.56 -7.49
N PRO A 81 -2.57 8.11 -7.73
CA PRO A 81 -1.57 8.00 -6.67
C PRO A 81 -1.24 9.37 -6.07
N LEU A 82 -1.27 9.47 -4.74
CA LEU A 82 -0.91 10.67 -3.98
C LEU A 82 0.46 10.53 -3.32
N GLY A 83 0.74 9.35 -2.78
CA GLY A 83 1.97 9.03 -2.05
C GLY A 83 2.14 7.53 -1.89
N ALA A 84 3.33 7.13 -1.45
CA ALA A 84 3.63 5.75 -1.08
C ALA A 84 4.28 5.71 0.31
N PHE A 85 4.05 4.62 1.04
CA PHE A 85 4.61 4.45 2.37
C PHE A 85 4.82 2.99 2.72
N VAL A 86 5.50 2.73 3.83
CA VAL A 86 5.63 1.39 4.40
C VAL A 86 5.01 1.41 5.78
N ALA A 87 3.99 0.58 5.98
CA ALA A 87 3.24 0.50 7.22
C ALA A 87 4.12 -0.01 8.37
N ASN A 88 3.72 0.30 9.59
CA ASN A 88 4.41 -0.15 10.78
C ASN A 88 4.22 -1.66 11.05
N VAL A 89 5.15 -2.27 11.81
CA VAL A 89 5.26 -3.73 11.92
C VAL A 89 4.40 -4.36 13.02
N TRP A 90 3.79 -3.55 13.89
CA TRP A 90 2.86 -4.06 14.91
C TRP A 90 1.61 -4.74 14.32
N HIS A 91 1.29 -4.50 13.04
CA HIS A 91 0.19 -5.15 12.32
C HIS A 91 0.66 -6.38 11.53
N VAL A 92 1.63 -6.20 10.63
CA VAL A 92 2.18 -7.26 9.77
C VAL A 92 3.70 -7.09 9.67
N PRO A 93 4.50 -8.15 9.82
CA PRO A 93 5.95 -8.06 9.65
C PRO A 93 6.32 -7.64 8.21
N LEU A 94 7.42 -6.90 8.04
CA LEU A 94 7.93 -6.53 6.72
C LEU A 94 8.50 -7.76 5.99
N LEU A 95 8.47 -7.71 4.66
CA LEU A 95 9.20 -8.67 3.84
C LEU A 95 10.72 -8.40 3.93
N GLY A 96 11.43 -9.27 4.66
CA GLY A 96 12.89 -9.25 4.75
C GLY A 96 13.60 -9.93 3.57
N GLY A 97 14.83 -10.40 3.80
CA GLY A 97 15.61 -11.18 2.83
C GLY A 97 16.74 -10.41 2.12
N GLY A 98 16.98 -9.16 2.51
CA GLY A 98 18.06 -8.33 1.98
C GLY A 98 17.75 -7.71 0.61
N GLU A 99 18.66 -6.85 0.16
CA GLU A 99 18.42 -5.99 -1.01
C GLU A 99 18.09 -6.76 -2.29
N ARG A 100 18.78 -7.88 -2.54
CA ARG A 100 18.55 -8.69 -3.74
C ARG A 100 17.15 -9.32 -3.73
N ALA A 101 16.76 -9.94 -2.63
CA ALA A 101 15.44 -10.58 -2.51
C ALA A 101 14.33 -9.55 -2.63
N LEU A 102 14.50 -8.40 -1.96
CA LEU A 102 13.53 -7.31 -2.02
C LEU A 102 13.42 -6.71 -3.42
N GLY A 103 14.54 -6.48 -4.11
CA GLY A 103 14.56 -6.04 -5.50
C GLY A 103 13.84 -7.02 -6.43
N THR A 104 14.07 -8.32 -6.25
CA THR A 104 13.36 -9.37 -7.00
C THR A 104 11.87 -9.40 -6.68
N ALA A 105 11.47 -9.20 -5.43
CA ALA A 105 10.06 -9.17 -5.04
C ALA A 105 9.30 -8.05 -5.78
N TYR A 106 9.81 -6.82 -5.78
CA TYR A 106 9.18 -5.72 -6.52
C TYR A 106 9.28 -5.87 -8.05
N GLU A 107 10.33 -6.50 -8.57
CA GLU A 107 10.44 -6.83 -9.99
C GLU A 107 9.38 -7.84 -10.43
N ARG A 108 9.06 -8.81 -9.57
CA ARG A 108 8.12 -9.91 -9.86
C ARG A 108 6.70 -9.66 -9.39
N PHE A 109 6.45 -8.56 -8.69
CA PHE A 109 5.11 -8.21 -8.21
C PHE A 109 4.11 -8.29 -9.36
N LYS A 110 3.09 -9.14 -9.21
CA LYS A 110 2.09 -9.35 -10.25
C LYS A 110 0.79 -9.82 -9.62
N ILE A 111 -0.31 -9.23 -10.06
CA ILE A 111 -1.65 -9.74 -9.77
C ILE A 111 -2.43 -9.69 -11.08
N ASP A 112 -2.73 -10.85 -11.64
CA ASP A 112 -3.45 -11.01 -12.91
C ASP A 112 -4.76 -11.80 -12.75
N LEU A 113 -5.26 -11.85 -11.51
CA LEU A 113 -6.57 -12.42 -11.21
C LEU A 113 -7.69 -11.60 -11.86
N VAL A 114 -8.79 -12.27 -12.23
CA VAL A 114 -10.01 -11.59 -12.70
C VAL A 114 -10.73 -10.89 -11.54
N TYR A 115 -10.67 -11.48 -10.34
CA TYR A 115 -11.27 -10.93 -9.13
C TYR A 115 -10.36 -9.92 -8.43
N PRO A 116 -10.89 -8.82 -7.86
CA PRO A 116 -12.28 -8.35 -7.97
C PRO A 116 -12.55 -7.68 -9.33
N CYS A 117 -11.51 -7.17 -9.98
CA CYS A 117 -11.56 -6.67 -11.33
C CYS A 117 -10.19 -6.81 -12.02
N TYR A 118 -10.17 -7.49 -13.17
CA TYR A 118 -8.93 -7.71 -13.92
C TYR A 118 -8.19 -6.41 -14.26
N ALA A 119 -8.95 -5.38 -14.66
CA ALA A 119 -8.36 -4.12 -15.05
C ALA A 119 -7.77 -3.35 -13.85
N LEU A 120 -8.37 -3.46 -12.66
CA LEU A 120 -7.80 -2.94 -11.41
C LEU A 120 -6.48 -3.64 -11.07
N ASN A 121 -6.45 -4.97 -11.16
CA ASN A 121 -5.27 -5.75 -10.83
C ASN A 121 -4.10 -5.47 -11.78
N LEU A 122 -4.38 -5.34 -13.08
CA LEU A 122 -3.38 -4.90 -14.06
C LEU A 122 -2.91 -3.46 -13.80
N TRP A 123 -3.82 -2.55 -13.45
CA TRP A 123 -3.47 -1.18 -13.10
C TRP A 123 -2.54 -1.13 -11.89
N LEU A 124 -2.86 -1.86 -10.81
CA LEU A 124 -2.05 -1.88 -9.60
C LEU A 124 -0.68 -2.52 -9.87
N THR A 125 -0.64 -3.61 -10.61
CA THR A 125 0.61 -4.25 -11.06
C THR A 125 1.49 -3.28 -11.84
N ALA A 126 0.92 -2.59 -12.84
CA ALA A 126 1.65 -1.61 -13.64
C ALA A 126 2.15 -0.43 -12.79
N LEU A 127 1.35 0.03 -11.83
CA LEU A 127 1.71 1.11 -10.92
C LEU A 127 2.88 0.73 -10.01
N VAL A 128 2.89 -0.48 -9.45
CA VAL A 128 4.01 -0.99 -8.65
C VAL A 128 5.30 -1.06 -9.47
N HIS A 129 5.22 -1.52 -10.72
CA HIS A 129 6.40 -1.53 -11.60
C HIS A 129 6.88 -0.12 -11.95
N ALA A 130 5.97 0.81 -12.19
CA ALA A 130 6.32 2.22 -12.48
C ALA A 130 6.98 2.90 -11.29
N LEU A 131 6.51 2.63 -10.07
CA LEU A 131 7.01 3.21 -8.82
C LEU A 131 8.13 2.39 -8.17
N ARG A 132 8.60 1.32 -8.82
CA ARG A 132 9.54 0.35 -8.23
C ARG A 132 10.75 1.00 -7.53
N PRO A 133 11.46 1.97 -8.13
CA PRO A 133 12.60 2.59 -7.46
C PRO A 133 12.23 3.25 -6.13
N THR A 134 11.11 3.99 -6.10
CA THR A 134 10.58 4.66 -4.91
C THR A 134 10.12 3.66 -3.85
N LEU A 135 9.32 2.66 -4.24
CA LEU A 135 8.80 1.65 -3.30
C LEU A 135 9.94 0.82 -2.68
N LEU A 136 10.95 0.48 -3.48
CA LEU A 136 12.14 -0.24 -2.99
C LEU A 136 12.94 0.62 -2.01
N ALA A 137 13.16 1.90 -2.31
CA ALA A 137 13.89 2.81 -1.42
C ALA A 137 13.17 2.94 -0.06
N LEU A 138 11.87 3.24 -0.08
CA LEU A 138 11.03 3.34 1.12
C LEU A 138 11.08 2.06 1.97
N HIS A 139 11.01 0.89 1.33
CA HIS A 139 11.07 -0.39 2.03
C HIS A 139 12.43 -0.62 2.69
N LYS A 140 13.53 -0.30 2.00
CA LYS A 140 14.88 -0.42 2.59
C LYS A 140 15.04 0.49 3.80
N GLU A 141 14.54 1.71 3.75
CA GLU A 141 14.54 2.63 4.89
C GLU A 141 13.66 2.12 6.03
N ALA A 142 12.47 1.59 5.72
CA ALA A 142 11.57 0.99 6.70
C ALA A 142 12.22 -0.18 7.45
N LEU A 143 12.94 -1.06 6.73
CA LEU A 143 13.70 -2.14 7.35
C LEU A 143 14.82 -1.63 8.26
N ALA A 144 15.51 -0.54 7.88
CA ALA A 144 16.53 0.06 8.73
C ALA A 144 15.93 0.57 10.05
N ILE A 145 14.81 1.30 10.00
CA ILE A 145 14.12 1.80 11.20
C ILE A 145 13.62 0.67 12.07
N ALA A 146 13.05 -0.38 11.46
CA ALA A 146 12.56 -1.53 12.21
C ALA A 146 13.66 -2.23 13.03
N VAL A 147 14.92 -2.11 12.60
CA VAL A 147 16.09 -2.64 13.31
C VAL A 147 16.65 -1.64 14.31
N GLU A 148 16.79 -0.37 13.92
CA GLU A 148 17.48 0.66 14.70
C GLU A 148 16.59 1.29 15.79
N GLU A 149 15.27 1.32 15.57
CA GLU A 149 14.29 2.02 16.40
C GLU A 149 13.11 1.09 16.73
N GLU A 150 13.37 -0.07 17.33
CA GLU A 150 12.35 -1.08 17.65
C GLU A 150 11.14 -0.50 18.41
N GLY A 151 11.37 0.48 19.30
CA GLY A 151 10.30 1.19 19.99
C GLY A 151 9.32 1.89 19.05
N VAL A 152 9.83 2.57 18.01
CA VAL A 152 9.02 3.21 16.95
C VAL A 152 8.31 2.16 16.10
N ALA A 153 9.02 1.07 15.80
CA ALA A 153 8.49 -0.05 15.01
C ALA A 153 7.32 -0.80 15.69
N GLN A 154 7.25 -0.75 17.02
CA GLN A 154 6.19 -1.38 17.80
C GLN A 154 5.15 -0.37 18.33
N ASP A 155 5.37 0.94 18.12
CA ASP A 155 4.45 1.97 18.59
C ASP A 155 3.16 1.97 17.76
N ARG A 156 2.04 1.73 18.45
CA ARG A 156 0.70 1.73 17.86
C ARG A 156 0.20 3.12 17.47
N ALA A 157 0.84 4.19 17.96
CA ALA A 157 0.60 5.55 17.50
C ALA A 157 1.27 5.84 16.14
N VAL A 158 2.20 4.98 15.71
CA VAL A 158 2.90 5.12 14.43
C VAL A 158 2.29 4.17 13.40
N HIS A 159 1.69 4.73 12.35
CA HIS A 159 1.02 3.97 11.29
C HIS A 159 1.94 3.65 10.10
N ALA A 160 2.93 4.50 9.83
CA ALA A 160 3.88 4.33 8.74
C ALA A 160 5.30 4.62 9.22
N LEU A 161 6.25 3.76 8.83
CA LEU A 161 7.66 3.95 9.13
C LEU A 161 8.30 4.99 8.22
N ARG A 162 7.91 5.02 6.94
CA ARG A 162 8.35 6.00 5.96
C ARG A 162 7.26 6.30 4.94
N PHE A 163 7.21 7.54 4.46
CA PHE A 163 6.25 8.05 3.49
C PHE A 163 6.96 8.97 2.49
N GLU A 164 6.56 8.89 1.22
CA GLU A 164 6.97 9.80 0.15
C GLU A 164 5.74 10.26 -0.66
N ALA A 165 5.62 11.57 -0.86
CA ALA A 165 4.60 12.13 -1.74
C ALA A 165 5.00 11.94 -3.21
N LEU A 166 4.07 11.42 -4.03
CA LEU A 166 4.31 11.15 -5.46
C LEU A 166 3.80 12.28 -6.36
N MET A 167 2.80 13.03 -5.88
CA MET A 167 2.27 14.19 -6.59
C MET A 167 2.82 15.47 -5.98
N ALA A 168 3.64 16.19 -6.74
CA ALA A 168 3.91 17.60 -6.49
C ALA A 168 2.67 18.43 -6.85
N GLN A 169 1.70 18.51 -5.95
CA GLN A 169 0.90 19.73 -5.85
C GLN A 169 1.61 20.58 -4.80
N ASP A 170 2.51 21.43 -5.29
CA ASP A 170 3.38 22.36 -4.56
C ASP A 170 4.53 21.75 -3.72
N ARG A 171 5.75 22.05 -4.17
CA ARG A 171 6.97 21.99 -3.36
C ARG A 171 6.92 23.07 -2.27
N ALA A 172 6.05 22.88 -1.29
CA ALA A 172 6.09 23.60 -0.03
C ALA A 172 5.23 22.81 0.96
N VAL A 173 5.87 22.10 1.89
CA VAL A 173 5.52 22.02 3.31
C VAL A 173 6.30 20.86 3.93
N HIS A 174 7.34 21.26 4.67
CA HIS A 174 7.82 20.75 5.95
C HIS A 174 7.75 19.25 6.27
N ALA A 175 8.92 18.73 6.67
CA ALA A 175 9.09 17.55 7.49
C ALA A 175 8.01 17.48 8.59
N LEU A 176 7.10 16.53 8.47
CA LEU A 176 6.10 16.23 9.49
C LEU A 176 6.75 15.34 10.55
N ARG A 177 6.96 15.91 11.74
CA ARG A 177 7.02 15.13 12.97
C ARG A 177 5.62 14.60 13.25
N PHE A 178 5.49 13.30 13.39
CA PHE A 178 4.32 12.66 13.97
C PHE A 178 4.36 12.91 15.48
N GLU A 179 3.54 13.82 15.99
CA GLU A 179 3.19 13.86 17.41
C GLU A 179 1.71 13.51 17.52
N ALA A 180 1.44 12.43 18.26
CA ALA A 180 0.11 11.97 18.60
C ALA A 180 -0.61 13.01 19.48
N LEU A 181 -1.87 13.31 19.13
CA LEU A 181 -2.87 13.86 20.03
C LEU A 181 -4.18 13.11 19.83
#